data_AF-A0A2S7DD69-F1
#
_entry.id   AF-A0A2S7DD69-F1
#
_cell.length_a   1.000
_cell.length_b   1.000
_cell.length_c   1.000
_cell.angle_alpha   90.00
_cell.angle_beta   90.00
_cell.angle_gamma   90.00
#
_symmetry.space_group_name_H-M   'P 1'
#
loop_
_entity.id
_entity.type
_entity.pdbx_description
1 polymer ?
#
loop_
_entity_poly.entity_id
_entity_poly.type
_entity_poly.pdbx_seq_one_letter_code
_entity_poly.pdbx_strand_id
1 'polypeptide(L)'
;MTHSNDIDLTQVALTAPFWRNYQALVREVALPYQWEALNDRVADAEPSHAIANFRIAAGRAQGQFHGMIFQDSDVAKWLEAVAYVLCQQPDPALEAAADAVIELVAAAQQPDGYLNTYFSLVAPAERWTNLAECHELYCAGHLFEAGVAYVRATGKRALLEVCCRFADHIDATFGTAPGQLQGYPGHPEIELALLRLYEVTDNARYLALARYFVDQRGTQPHWYDQEYERRGRTAYWDNHGSAWMVRDKGYSQAHLPVVQQQHATGHAVRFVYLMTAVAHLALLEGDADKRQACLRLWEDMVQRQLYVTGAIGA
;
A
#
# COMPACT_ATOMS: atom_id res chain seq x y z
N MET A 1 12.92 23.14 3.91
CA MET A 1 11.78 22.23 4.17
C MET A 1 11.85 21.88 5.64
N THR A 2 10.80 22.14 6.40
CA THR A 2 10.73 21.70 7.81
C THR A 2 10.58 20.19 7.80
N HIS A 3 11.69 19.47 7.94
CA HIS A 3 11.62 18.08 8.41
C HIS A 3 10.76 18.10 9.67
N SER A 4 9.72 17.28 9.72
CA SER A 4 8.94 17.14 10.94
C SER A 4 9.93 16.87 12.07
N ASN A 5 9.82 17.62 13.18
CA ASN A 5 10.55 17.31 14.41
C ASN A 5 9.92 16.07 15.07
N ASP A 6 9.72 15.01 14.29
CA ASP A 6 9.18 13.76 14.77
C ASP A 6 10.21 13.13 15.68
N ILE A 7 9.75 12.71 16.85
CA ILE A 7 10.58 11.97 17.78
C ILE A 7 10.86 10.61 17.15
N ASP A 8 12.13 10.24 17.06
CA ASP A 8 12.54 8.92 16.62
C ASP A 8 11.83 7.86 17.48
N LEU A 9 11.13 6.92 16.84
CA LEU A 9 10.36 5.89 17.54
C LEU A 9 11.24 5.03 18.46
N THR A 10 12.53 4.89 18.16
CA THR A 10 13.49 4.20 19.03
C THR A 10 13.77 4.95 20.34
N GLN A 11 13.35 6.23 20.43
CA GLN A 11 13.45 7.07 21.62
C GLN A 11 12.13 7.15 22.41
N VAL A 12 11.05 6.52 21.94
CA VAL A 12 9.73 6.56 22.59
C VAL A 12 9.40 5.22 23.26
N ALA A 13 9.42 5.20 24.59
CA ALA A 13 9.05 4.04 25.39
C ALA A 13 7.62 4.15 25.94
N LEU A 14 6.77 3.18 25.64
CA LEU A 14 5.43 3.08 26.23
C LEU A 14 5.51 2.44 27.62
N THR A 15 5.11 3.20 28.65
CA THR A 15 5.16 2.74 30.05
C THR A 15 3.79 2.27 30.58
N ALA A 16 2.69 2.70 29.95
CA ALA A 16 1.34 2.37 30.39
C ALA A 16 1.05 0.86 30.24
N PRO A 17 0.61 0.16 31.32
CA PRO A 17 0.35 -1.28 31.27
C PRO A 17 -0.63 -1.70 30.16
N PHE A 18 -1.64 -0.87 29.90
CA PHE A 18 -2.63 -1.12 28.85
C PHE A 18 -1.97 -1.36 27.49
N TRP A 19 -1.11 -0.44 27.03
CA TRP A 19 -0.44 -0.55 25.74
C TRP A 19 0.68 -1.59 25.74
N ARG A 20 1.41 -1.74 26.85
CA ARG A 20 2.44 -2.78 26.98
C ARG A 20 1.87 -4.19 26.82
N ASN A 21 0.66 -4.44 27.34
CA ASN A 21 0.00 -5.73 27.18
C ASN A 21 -0.31 -6.03 25.70
N TYR A 22 -0.76 -5.03 24.93
CA TYR A 22 -0.98 -5.19 23.49
C TYR A 22 0.32 -5.34 22.71
N GLN A 23 1.38 -4.60 23.06
CA GLN A 23 2.71 -4.78 22.44
C GLN A 23 3.26 -6.20 22.68
N ALA A 24 3.13 -6.72 23.91
CA ALA A 24 3.49 -8.09 24.23
C ALA A 24 2.63 -9.09 23.44
N LEU A 25 1.31 -8.90 23.37
CA LEU A 25 0.42 -9.76 22.58
C LEU A 25 0.83 -9.80 21.09
N VAL A 26 1.14 -8.65 20.49
CA VAL A 26 1.58 -8.59 19.10
C VAL A 26 2.89 -9.34 18.91
N ARG A 27 3.88 -9.09 19.77
CA ARG A 27 5.21 -9.69 19.66
C ARG A 27 5.22 -11.20 19.95
N GLU A 28 4.54 -11.62 21.00
CA GLU A 28 4.65 -12.98 21.55
C GLU A 28 3.62 -13.93 20.95
N VAL A 29 2.52 -13.42 20.40
CA VAL A 29 1.41 -14.24 19.88
C VAL A 29 1.09 -13.91 18.44
N ALA A 30 0.74 -12.67 18.12
CA ALA A 30 0.19 -12.34 16.80
C ALA A 30 1.23 -12.51 15.66
N LEU A 31 2.43 -11.93 15.81
CA LEU A 31 3.48 -12.01 14.80
C LEU A 31 3.98 -13.45 14.58
N PRO A 32 4.26 -14.26 15.63
CA PRO A 32 4.58 -15.67 15.45
C PRO A 32 3.48 -16.45 14.73
N TYR A 33 2.22 -16.27 15.13
CA TYR A 33 1.09 -16.94 14.48
C TYR A 33 0.96 -16.54 13.00
N GLN A 34 1.03 -15.25 12.70
CA GLN A 34 1.00 -14.74 11.32
C GLN A 34 2.15 -15.30 10.49
N TRP A 35 3.35 -15.42 11.07
CA TRP A 35 4.50 -16.01 10.37
C TRP A 35 4.26 -17.47 10.01
N GLU A 36 3.68 -18.26 10.92
CA GLU A 36 3.29 -19.64 10.63
C GLU A 36 2.19 -19.70 9.55
N ALA A 37 1.19 -18.81 9.59
CA ALA A 37 0.12 -18.76 8.61
C ALA A 37 0.62 -18.37 7.21
N LEU A 38 1.46 -17.34 7.08
CA LEU A 38 2.07 -16.89 5.82
C LEU A 38 2.96 -17.94 5.15
N ASN A 39 3.40 -18.94 5.93
CA ASN A 39 4.18 -20.08 5.45
C ASN A 39 3.38 -21.40 5.43
N ASP A 40 2.07 -21.35 5.57
CA ASP A 40 1.18 -22.52 5.50
C ASP A 40 1.49 -23.59 6.56
N ARG A 41 1.91 -23.18 7.77
CA ARG A 41 2.27 -24.07 8.89
C ARG A 41 1.23 -24.12 10.01
N VAL A 42 0.04 -23.56 9.79
CA VAL A 42 -1.10 -23.66 10.72
C VAL A 42 -2.08 -24.70 10.20
N ALA A 43 -2.18 -25.84 10.89
CA ALA A 43 -2.90 -27.02 10.40
C ALA A 43 -4.39 -26.80 10.08
N ASP A 44 -5.07 -25.96 10.87
CA ASP A 44 -6.52 -25.72 10.75
C ASP A 44 -6.85 -24.37 10.07
N ALA A 45 -5.88 -23.75 9.39
CA ALA A 45 -6.08 -22.51 8.63
C ALA A 45 -6.10 -22.78 7.12
N GLU A 46 -6.90 -22.00 6.38
CA GLU A 46 -6.79 -21.94 4.93
C GLU A 46 -5.36 -21.51 4.55
N PRO A 47 -4.69 -22.22 3.61
CA PRO A 47 -3.34 -21.86 3.17
C PRO A 47 -3.27 -20.44 2.62
N SER A 48 -2.26 -19.69 3.08
CA SER A 48 -1.97 -18.33 2.63
C SER A 48 -1.19 -18.32 1.33
N HIS A 49 -0.17 -19.17 1.20
CA HIS A 49 0.79 -19.19 0.09
C HIS A 49 1.59 -17.89 -0.14
N ALA A 50 1.47 -16.87 0.73
CA ALA A 50 2.08 -15.56 0.51
C ALA A 50 3.60 -15.65 0.34
N ILE A 51 4.31 -16.36 1.24
CA ILE A 51 5.76 -16.57 1.10
C ILE A 51 6.08 -17.53 -0.06
N ALA A 52 5.23 -18.51 -0.33
CA ALA A 52 5.42 -19.46 -1.43
C ALA A 52 5.40 -18.75 -2.80
N ASN A 53 4.48 -17.80 -3.00
CA ASN A 53 4.41 -16.99 -4.22
C ASN A 53 5.72 -16.25 -4.50
N PHE A 54 6.34 -15.64 -3.48
CA PHE A 54 7.66 -15.00 -3.61
C PHE A 54 8.77 -16.02 -3.91
N ARG A 55 8.76 -17.21 -3.29
CA ARG A 55 9.74 -18.28 -3.59
C ARG A 55 9.66 -18.71 -5.06
N ILE A 56 8.45 -18.85 -5.60
CA ILE A 56 8.23 -19.23 -7.00
C ILE A 56 8.65 -18.08 -7.93
N ALA A 57 8.24 -16.83 -7.63
CA ALA A 57 8.62 -15.66 -8.41
C ALA A 57 10.15 -15.42 -8.44
N ALA A 58 10.86 -15.74 -7.35
CA ALA A 58 12.31 -15.68 -7.28
C ALA A 58 13.02 -16.89 -7.94
N GLY A 59 12.29 -17.83 -8.53
CA GLY A 59 12.85 -19.07 -9.11
C GLY A 59 13.45 -20.03 -8.08
N ARG A 60 13.14 -19.86 -6.79
CA ARG A 60 13.64 -20.69 -5.67
C ARG A 60 12.72 -21.87 -5.34
N ALA A 61 11.54 -21.93 -5.96
CA ALA A 61 10.61 -23.04 -5.87
C ALA A 61 9.84 -23.21 -7.20
N GLN A 62 9.30 -24.40 -7.42
CA GLN A 62 8.34 -24.67 -8.50
C GLN A 62 6.92 -24.63 -7.93
N GLY A 63 5.95 -24.14 -8.70
CA GLY A 63 4.56 -24.07 -8.28
C GLY A 63 3.74 -23.10 -9.12
N GLN A 64 2.50 -22.90 -8.71
CA GLN A 64 1.60 -21.88 -9.28
C GLN A 64 1.36 -20.78 -8.24
N PHE A 65 0.86 -19.63 -8.69
CA PHE A 65 0.40 -18.59 -7.78
C PHE A 65 -0.88 -19.03 -7.06
N HIS A 66 -1.02 -18.66 -5.79
CA HIS A 66 -2.24 -18.88 -5.00
C HIS A 66 -2.59 -17.65 -4.14
N GLY A 67 -3.85 -17.54 -3.76
CA GLY A 67 -4.35 -16.45 -2.89
C GLY A 67 -4.99 -15.31 -3.69
N MET A 68 -5.22 -14.19 -3.00
CA MET A 68 -5.82 -12.99 -3.59
C MET A 68 -4.81 -12.27 -4.49
N ILE A 69 -5.27 -11.48 -5.47
CA ILE A 69 -4.36 -10.70 -6.33
C ILE A 69 -3.45 -9.73 -5.57
N PHE A 70 -3.81 -9.40 -4.32
CA PHE A 70 -3.06 -8.54 -3.40
C PHE A 70 -2.31 -9.31 -2.30
N GLN A 71 -2.10 -10.62 -2.44
CA GLN A 71 -1.48 -11.48 -1.40
C GLN A 71 -0.10 -10.98 -0.96
N ASP A 72 0.65 -10.35 -1.86
CA ASP A 72 1.97 -9.78 -1.57
C ASP A 72 1.93 -8.74 -0.43
N SER A 73 0.79 -8.04 -0.28
CA SER A 73 0.62 -7.04 0.77
C SER A 73 0.62 -7.63 2.18
N ASP A 74 0.29 -8.91 2.35
CA ASP A 74 0.31 -9.57 3.66
C ASP A 74 1.74 -9.75 4.16
N VAL A 75 2.68 -10.07 3.27
CA VAL A 75 4.12 -10.13 3.59
C VAL A 75 4.65 -8.74 3.94
N ALA A 76 4.26 -7.72 3.18
CA ALA A 76 4.67 -6.35 3.44
C ALA A 76 4.17 -5.84 4.80
N LYS A 77 2.90 -6.03 5.13
CA LYS A 77 2.33 -5.64 6.44
C LYS A 77 2.98 -6.40 7.60
N TRP A 78 3.31 -7.68 7.42
CA TRP A 78 4.06 -8.43 8.42
C TRP A 78 5.47 -7.85 8.63
N LEU A 79 6.19 -7.52 7.55
CA LEU A 79 7.50 -6.86 7.64
C LEU A 79 7.42 -5.49 8.34
N GLU A 80 6.39 -4.69 8.06
CA GLU A 80 6.18 -3.40 8.71
C GLU A 80 5.93 -3.58 10.22
N ALA A 81 5.07 -4.53 10.61
CA ALA A 81 4.82 -4.84 12.01
C ALA A 81 6.06 -5.35 12.74
N VAL A 82 6.88 -6.18 12.08
CA VAL A 82 8.19 -6.62 12.60
C VAL A 82 9.10 -5.42 12.83
N ALA A 83 9.19 -4.49 11.89
CA ALA A 83 10.01 -3.28 12.04
C ALA A 83 9.62 -2.48 13.29
N TYR A 84 8.33 -2.25 13.53
CA TYR A 84 7.89 -1.53 14.73
C TYR A 84 8.16 -2.29 16.04
N VAL A 85 8.09 -3.62 16.03
CA VAL A 85 8.50 -4.42 17.19
C VAL A 85 9.99 -4.28 17.46
N LEU A 86 10.83 -4.30 16.42
CA LEU A 86 12.28 -4.12 16.53
C LEU A 86 12.67 -2.71 17.02
N CYS A 87 11.91 -1.66 16.68
CA CYS A 87 12.10 -0.31 17.26
C CYS A 87 11.99 -0.30 18.78
N GLN A 88 11.09 -1.13 19.33
CA GLN A 88 10.79 -1.15 20.76
C GLN A 88 11.70 -2.09 21.53
N GLN A 89 12.00 -3.25 20.94
CA GLN A 89 12.85 -4.25 21.56
C GLN A 89 13.62 -5.04 20.50
N PRO A 90 14.96 -4.97 20.50
CA PRO A 90 15.79 -5.78 19.63
C PRO A 90 15.52 -7.28 19.81
N ASP A 91 15.39 -7.98 18.68
CA ASP A 91 15.16 -9.41 18.63
C ASP A 91 15.92 -10.00 17.43
N PRO A 92 17.16 -10.49 17.64
CA PRO A 92 18.03 -10.94 16.54
C PRO A 92 17.44 -12.09 15.72
N ALA A 93 16.59 -12.94 16.31
CA ALA A 93 15.97 -14.05 15.59
C ALA A 93 14.85 -13.54 14.67
N LEU A 94 14.02 -12.62 15.17
CA LEU A 94 12.97 -11.98 14.37
C LEU A 94 13.56 -11.13 13.25
N GLU A 95 14.62 -10.38 13.55
CA GLU A 95 15.33 -9.55 12.57
C GLU A 95 15.94 -10.42 11.44
N ALA A 96 16.59 -11.55 11.79
CA ALA A 96 17.12 -12.49 10.80
C ALA A 96 16.02 -13.13 9.94
N ALA A 97 14.85 -13.42 10.50
CA ALA A 97 13.71 -13.92 9.73
C ALA A 97 13.22 -12.84 8.74
N ALA A 98 13.11 -11.59 9.17
CA ALA A 98 12.76 -10.48 8.28
C ALA A 98 13.80 -10.25 7.18
N ASP A 99 15.10 -10.27 7.51
CA ASP A 99 16.19 -10.17 6.53
C ASP A 99 16.09 -11.26 5.44
N ALA A 100 15.78 -12.50 5.84
CA ALA A 100 15.62 -13.60 4.88
C ALA A 100 14.41 -13.41 3.96
N VAL A 101 13.31 -12.84 4.47
CA VAL A 101 12.15 -12.47 3.65
C VAL A 101 12.51 -11.31 2.72
N ILE A 102 13.24 -10.30 3.19
CA ILE A 102 13.68 -9.16 2.38
C ILE A 102 14.59 -9.62 1.24
N GLU A 103 15.50 -10.55 1.49
CA GLU A 103 16.34 -11.16 0.45
C GLU A 103 15.49 -11.89 -0.60
N LEU A 104 14.45 -12.61 -0.16
CA LEU A 104 13.53 -13.29 -1.05
C LEU A 104 12.71 -12.31 -1.90
N VAL A 105 12.19 -11.24 -1.29
CA VAL A 105 11.47 -10.16 -1.97
C VAL A 105 12.38 -9.50 -3.01
N ALA A 106 13.63 -9.19 -2.65
CA ALA A 106 14.62 -8.63 -3.57
C ALA A 106 14.92 -9.58 -4.75
N ALA A 107 15.01 -10.88 -4.50
CA ALA A 107 15.25 -11.89 -5.54
C ALA A 107 14.05 -12.08 -6.49
N ALA A 108 12.83 -11.77 -6.04
CA ALA A 108 11.64 -11.78 -6.89
C ALA A 108 11.47 -10.48 -7.71
N GLN A 109 12.20 -9.40 -7.38
CA GLN A 109 12.11 -8.13 -8.10
C GLN A 109 12.73 -8.23 -9.48
N GLN A 110 12.01 -7.77 -10.49
CA GLN A 110 12.45 -7.83 -11.88
C GLN A 110 13.55 -6.80 -12.19
N PRO A 111 14.28 -6.97 -13.32
CA PRO A 111 15.39 -6.07 -13.66
C PRO A 111 14.98 -4.59 -13.80
N ASP A 112 13.78 -4.32 -14.29
CA ASP A 112 13.21 -2.96 -14.45
C ASP A 112 12.78 -2.33 -13.12
N GLY A 113 12.74 -3.10 -12.03
CA GLY A 113 12.29 -2.65 -10.71
C GLY A 113 10.88 -3.10 -10.35
N TYR A 114 10.12 -3.66 -11.31
CA TYR A 114 8.77 -4.15 -11.07
C TYR A 114 8.76 -5.32 -10.06
N LEU A 115 7.77 -5.32 -9.16
CA LEU A 115 7.56 -6.42 -8.21
C LEU A 115 6.07 -6.64 -7.95
N ASN A 116 5.56 -7.78 -8.41
CA ASN A 116 4.26 -8.33 -8.05
C ASN A 116 4.24 -9.81 -8.42
N THR A 117 3.96 -10.71 -7.48
CA THR A 117 4.05 -12.15 -7.73
C THR A 117 2.96 -12.65 -8.68
N TYR A 118 1.73 -12.14 -8.58
CA TYR A 118 0.64 -12.51 -9.48
C TYR A 118 0.99 -12.19 -10.94
N PHE A 119 1.34 -10.95 -11.24
CA PHE A 119 1.67 -10.58 -12.62
C PHE A 119 2.98 -11.19 -13.07
N SER A 120 3.96 -11.43 -12.19
CA SER A 120 5.19 -12.11 -12.60
C SER A 120 4.97 -13.57 -12.99
N LEU A 121 4.01 -14.26 -12.36
CA LEU A 121 3.80 -15.70 -12.51
C LEU A 121 2.62 -16.07 -13.42
N VAL A 122 1.54 -15.29 -13.39
CA VAL A 122 0.26 -15.62 -14.03
C VAL A 122 0.07 -14.84 -15.32
N ALA A 123 0.26 -13.52 -15.27
CA ALA A 123 -0.08 -12.63 -16.38
C ALA A 123 1.01 -11.57 -16.66
N PRO A 124 2.25 -11.96 -17.02
CA PRO A 124 3.38 -11.03 -17.12
C PRO A 124 3.23 -9.94 -18.18
N ALA A 125 2.42 -10.18 -19.21
CA ALA A 125 2.12 -9.19 -20.24
C ALA A 125 0.99 -8.22 -19.85
N GLU A 126 0.32 -8.43 -18.72
CA GLU A 126 -0.89 -7.67 -18.32
C GLU A 126 -0.64 -6.70 -17.16
N ARG A 127 0.63 -6.45 -16.80
CA ARG A 127 1.00 -5.42 -15.81
C ARG A 127 0.38 -4.08 -16.18
N TRP A 128 -0.16 -3.38 -15.18
CA TRP A 128 -0.73 -2.04 -15.32
C TRP A 128 -1.93 -1.93 -16.28
N THR A 129 -2.55 -3.06 -16.66
CA THR A 129 -3.71 -3.05 -17.57
C THR A 129 -5.05 -2.92 -16.84
N ASN A 130 -5.09 -3.20 -15.54
CA ASN A 130 -6.31 -3.19 -14.73
C ASN A 130 -6.06 -2.56 -13.35
N LEU A 131 -5.84 -1.25 -13.32
CA LEU A 131 -5.55 -0.52 -12.08
C LEU A 131 -6.78 -0.43 -11.18
N ALA A 132 -7.99 -0.40 -11.75
CA ALA A 132 -9.24 -0.35 -11.00
C ALA A 132 -9.42 -1.56 -10.06
N GLU A 133 -8.89 -2.74 -10.42
CA GLU A 133 -9.25 -3.99 -9.72
C GLU A 133 -8.05 -4.77 -9.17
N CYS A 134 -6.86 -4.65 -9.75
CA CYS A 134 -5.77 -5.62 -9.54
C CYS A 134 -4.66 -5.21 -8.57
N HIS A 135 -4.82 -4.10 -7.84
CA HIS A 135 -4.04 -3.78 -6.63
C HIS A 135 -2.50 -3.74 -6.78
N GLU A 136 -1.93 -3.63 -7.99
CA GLU A 136 -0.46 -3.57 -8.18
C GLU A 136 0.18 -2.42 -7.39
N LEU A 137 -0.37 -1.20 -7.52
CA LEU A 137 0.11 -0.03 -6.76
C LEU A 137 -0.22 -0.11 -5.26
N TYR A 138 -1.27 -0.86 -4.88
CA TYR A 138 -1.61 -1.08 -3.47
C TYR A 138 -0.57 -1.98 -2.79
N CYS A 139 -0.17 -3.08 -3.44
CA CYS A 139 0.92 -3.93 -2.96
C CYS A 139 2.25 -3.18 -2.92
N ALA A 140 2.53 -2.33 -3.92
CA ALA A 140 3.71 -1.47 -3.93
C ALA A 140 3.71 -0.49 -2.73
N GLY A 141 2.57 0.15 -2.44
CA GLY A 141 2.48 1.09 -1.31
C GLY A 141 2.76 0.41 0.03
N HIS A 142 2.14 -0.74 0.31
CA HIS A 142 2.43 -1.49 1.54
C HIS A 142 3.89 -1.94 1.63
N LEU A 143 4.52 -2.31 0.51
CA LEU A 143 5.95 -2.62 0.49
C LEU A 143 6.80 -1.39 0.86
N PHE A 144 6.42 -0.20 0.37
CA PHE A 144 7.14 1.03 0.67
C PHE A 144 7.00 1.41 2.13
N GLU A 145 5.81 1.26 2.73
CA GLU A 145 5.61 1.45 4.16
C GLU A 145 6.50 0.52 4.99
N ALA A 146 6.57 -0.76 4.61
CA ALA A 146 7.47 -1.74 5.24
C ALA A 146 8.95 -1.35 5.10
N GLY A 147 9.37 -0.91 3.92
CA GLY A 147 10.74 -0.44 3.66
C GLY A 147 11.13 0.77 4.50
N VAL A 148 10.23 1.76 4.60
CA VAL A 148 10.43 2.95 5.44
C VAL A 148 10.49 2.58 6.92
N ALA A 149 9.59 1.71 7.40
CA ALA A 149 9.60 1.28 8.78
C ALA A 149 10.88 0.49 9.11
N TYR A 150 11.30 -0.43 8.23
CA TYR A 150 12.44 -1.31 8.47
C TYR A 150 13.78 -0.56 8.51
N VAL A 151 13.98 0.41 7.61
CA VAL A 151 15.19 1.25 7.64
C VAL A 151 15.21 2.16 8.87
N ARG A 152 14.07 2.68 9.32
CA ARG A 152 13.98 3.47 10.56
C ARG A 152 14.28 2.60 11.80
N ALA A 153 13.85 1.34 11.81
CA ALA A 153 14.05 0.43 12.93
C ALA A 153 15.48 -0.12 13.06
N THR A 154 16.12 -0.45 11.93
CA THR A 154 17.37 -1.24 11.91
C THR A 154 18.54 -0.51 11.27
N GLY A 155 18.30 0.58 10.53
CA GLY A 155 19.28 1.21 9.65
C GLY A 155 19.61 0.41 8.38
N LYS A 156 19.08 -0.81 8.21
CA LYS A 156 19.34 -1.65 7.04
C LYS A 156 18.57 -1.15 5.82
N ARG A 157 19.27 -0.97 4.72
CA ARG A 157 18.73 -0.36 3.49
C ARG A 157 18.21 -1.35 2.46
N ALA A 158 18.44 -2.65 2.61
CA ALA A 158 18.14 -3.64 1.57
C ALA A 158 16.68 -3.55 1.07
N LEU A 159 15.71 -3.51 1.98
CA LEU A 159 14.30 -3.36 1.61
C LEU A 159 14.00 -1.96 1.03
N LEU A 160 14.62 -0.90 1.57
CA LEU A 160 14.46 0.46 1.04
C LEU A 160 14.95 0.57 -0.41
N GLU A 161 16.06 -0.07 -0.77
CA GLU A 161 16.57 -0.06 -2.14
C GLU A 161 15.64 -0.81 -3.11
N VAL A 162 15.01 -1.91 -2.67
CA VAL A 162 13.94 -2.58 -3.43
C VAL A 162 12.76 -1.62 -3.66
N CYS A 163 12.33 -0.91 -2.60
CA CYS A 163 11.25 0.07 -2.68
C CYS A 163 11.58 1.20 -3.66
N CYS A 164 12.77 1.78 -3.57
CA CYS A 164 13.22 2.85 -4.47
C CYS A 164 13.23 2.40 -5.93
N ARG A 165 13.80 1.22 -6.24
CA ARG A 165 13.79 0.68 -7.61
C ARG A 165 12.37 0.50 -8.15
N PHE A 166 11.43 0.08 -7.30
CA PHE A 166 10.04 -0.09 -7.73
C PHE A 166 9.33 1.27 -7.86
N ALA A 167 9.57 2.21 -6.96
CA ALA A 167 9.07 3.58 -7.07
C ALA A 167 9.58 4.28 -8.34
N ASP A 168 10.86 4.08 -8.70
CA ASP A 168 11.45 4.58 -9.94
C ASP A 168 10.79 3.96 -11.19
N HIS A 169 10.50 2.66 -11.16
CA HIS A 169 9.73 1.98 -12.21
C HIS A 169 8.32 2.59 -12.35
N ILE A 170 7.63 2.83 -11.23
CA ILE A 170 6.29 3.42 -11.22
C ILE A 170 6.34 4.86 -11.73
N ASP A 171 7.31 5.68 -11.31
CA ASP A 171 7.51 7.05 -11.78
C ASP A 171 7.79 7.12 -13.28
N ALA A 172 8.53 6.15 -13.84
CA ALA A 172 8.73 6.04 -15.28
C ALA A 172 7.44 5.63 -16.02
N THR A 173 6.58 4.84 -15.39
CA THR A 173 5.35 4.28 -15.99
C THR A 173 4.17 5.25 -15.95
N PHE A 174 4.00 5.98 -14.86
CA PHE A 174 2.82 6.80 -14.59
C PHE A 174 3.14 8.28 -14.55
N GLY A 175 2.27 9.09 -15.14
CA GLY A 175 2.44 10.53 -15.19
C GLY A 175 1.82 11.15 -16.43
N THR A 176 2.17 12.41 -16.67
CA THR A 176 1.62 13.21 -17.78
C THR A 176 2.58 13.34 -18.96
N ALA A 177 3.82 12.82 -18.85
CA ALA A 177 4.79 12.88 -19.94
C ALA A 177 4.37 11.95 -21.11
N PRO A 178 4.80 12.26 -22.35
CA PRO A 178 4.52 11.41 -23.50
C PRO A 178 4.94 9.95 -23.26
N GLY A 179 4.01 9.02 -23.49
CA GLY A 179 4.24 7.58 -23.31
C GLY A 179 3.88 7.03 -21.92
N GLN A 180 3.62 7.88 -20.93
CA GLN A 180 3.20 7.44 -19.60
C GLN A 180 1.69 7.13 -19.53
N LEU A 181 1.32 6.26 -18.59
CA LEU A 181 -0.06 5.96 -18.27
C LEU A 181 -0.63 7.03 -17.34
N GLN A 182 -1.73 7.64 -17.75
CA GLN A 182 -2.47 8.63 -16.94
C GLN A 182 -3.44 7.97 -15.94
N GLY A 183 -3.01 6.83 -15.38
CA GLY A 183 -3.77 6.01 -14.45
C GLY A 183 -3.46 6.24 -12.97
N TYR A 184 -4.34 5.71 -12.14
CA TYR A 184 -4.28 5.72 -10.68
C TYR A 184 -4.98 4.46 -10.14
N PRO A 185 -4.68 4.00 -8.90
CA PRO A 185 -5.19 2.72 -8.43
C PRO A 185 -6.65 2.76 -7.99
N GLY A 186 -7.34 1.64 -8.19
CA GLY A 186 -8.66 1.35 -7.64
C GLY A 186 -8.70 1.31 -6.12
N HIS A 187 -7.58 0.98 -5.47
CA HIS A 187 -7.41 1.07 -4.02
C HIS A 187 -6.29 2.07 -3.71
N PRO A 188 -6.61 3.26 -3.16
CA PRO A 188 -5.62 4.20 -2.62
C PRO A 188 -4.75 3.51 -1.57
N GLU A 189 -3.45 3.80 -1.56
CA GLU A 189 -2.42 3.27 -0.63
C GLU A 189 -1.05 3.78 -1.06
N ILE A 190 -0.76 3.73 -2.37
CA ILE A 190 0.53 4.19 -2.91
C ILE A 190 0.80 5.67 -2.61
N GLU A 191 -0.25 6.49 -2.53
CA GLU A 191 -0.16 7.92 -2.35
C GLU A 191 0.45 8.27 -0.97
N LEU A 192 -0.02 7.64 0.12
CA LEU A 192 0.53 7.89 1.46
C LEU A 192 1.93 7.27 1.60
N ALA A 193 2.15 6.13 0.96
CA ALA A 193 3.41 5.40 1.07
C ALA A 193 4.56 6.11 0.35
N LEU A 194 4.30 6.72 -0.80
CA LEU A 194 5.25 7.55 -1.53
C LEU A 194 5.67 8.80 -0.73
N LEU A 195 4.75 9.40 0.05
CA LEU A 195 5.10 10.52 0.93
C LEU A 195 6.04 10.08 2.06
N ARG A 196 5.78 8.91 2.68
CA ARG A 196 6.69 8.33 3.68
C ARG A 196 8.05 7.96 3.07
N LEU A 197 8.05 7.47 1.83
CA LEU A 197 9.28 7.16 1.09
C LEU A 197 10.06 8.44 0.76
N TYR A 198 9.38 9.51 0.37
CA TYR A 198 9.98 10.84 0.19
C TYR A 198 10.67 11.33 1.47
N GLU A 199 10.02 11.24 2.62
CA GLU A 199 10.61 11.69 3.90
C GLU A 199 11.94 11.02 4.25
N VAL A 200 12.09 9.73 3.94
CA VAL A 200 13.31 8.97 4.29
C VAL A 200 14.39 9.03 3.21
N THR A 201 14.04 9.45 1.99
CA THR A 201 14.97 9.49 0.84
C THR A 201 15.31 10.90 0.37
N ASP A 202 14.52 11.90 0.75
CA ASP A 202 14.54 13.27 0.22
C ASP A 202 14.39 13.34 -1.31
N ASN A 203 13.87 12.28 -1.94
CA ASN A 203 13.71 12.21 -3.39
C ASN A 203 12.39 12.88 -3.83
N ALA A 204 12.49 14.13 -4.29
CA ALA A 204 11.34 14.93 -4.71
C ALA A 204 10.48 14.29 -5.82
N ARG A 205 11.00 13.31 -6.59
CA ARG A 205 10.21 12.56 -7.57
C ARG A 205 9.08 11.77 -6.90
N TYR A 206 9.31 11.21 -5.71
CA TYR A 206 8.28 10.44 -4.99
C TYR A 206 7.16 11.35 -4.47
N LEU A 207 7.49 12.57 -4.00
CA LEU A 207 6.50 13.58 -3.66
C LEU A 207 5.68 14.00 -4.89
N ALA A 208 6.34 14.25 -6.02
CA ALA A 208 5.66 14.61 -7.27
C ALA A 208 4.74 13.48 -7.77
N LEU A 209 5.16 12.22 -7.65
CA LEU A 209 4.37 11.06 -8.02
C LEU A 209 3.15 10.86 -7.10
N ALA A 210 3.31 11.05 -5.79
CA ALA A 210 2.19 11.03 -4.85
C ALA A 210 1.14 12.10 -5.20
N ARG A 211 1.61 13.33 -5.48
CA ARG A 211 0.76 14.44 -5.94
C ARG A 211 0.02 14.07 -7.22
N TYR A 212 0.72 13.52 -8.21
CA TYR A 212 0.12 13.07 -9.47
C TYR A 212 -1.05 12.10 -9.23
N PHE A 213 -0.87 11.06 -8.41
CA PHE A 213 -1.95 10.09 -8.16
C PHE A 213 -3.16 10.71 -7.47
N VAL A 214 -2.95 11.63 -6.53
CA VAL A 214 -4.03 12.37 -5.86
C VAL A 214 -4.78 13.27 -6.84
N ASP A 215 -4.06 14.06 -7.64
CA ASP A 215 -4.64 15.06 -8.52
C ASP A 215 -5.28 14.43 -9.78
N GLN A 216 -4.75 13.30 -10.27
CA GLN A 216 -5.27 12.59 -11.44
C GLN A 216 -6.59 11.84 -11.13
N ARG A 217 -6.81 11.44 -9.87
CA ARG A 217 -7.97 10.65 -9.45
C ARG A 217 -9.28 11.40 -9.73
N GLY A 218 -10.14 10.80 -10.57
CA GLY A 218 -11.48 11.31 -10.89
C GLY A 218 -11.53 12.39 -11.97
N THR A 219 -10.41 12.68 -12.64
CA THR A 219 -10.36 13.55 -13.82
C THR A 219 -11.09 12.94 -15.03
N GLN A 220 -11.35 13.77 -16.04
CA GLN A 220 -11.97 13.37 -17.31
C GLN A 220 -11.01 13.59 -18.50
N PRO A 221 -11.02 12.72 -19.53
CA PRO A 221 -11.79 11.48 -19.65
C PRO A 221 -11.35 10.41 -18.63
N HIS A 222 -12.31 9.73 -18.01
CA HIS A 222 -12.04 8.88 -16.86
C HIS A 222 -11.13 7.67 -17.18
N TRP A 223 -10.06 7.48 -16.39
CA TRP A 223 -9.06 6.45 -16.65
C TRP A 223 -9.63 5.02 -16.65
N TYR A 224 -10.50 4.68 -15.68
CA TYR A 224 -11.04 3.31 -15.62
C TYR A 224 -11.87 2.94 -16.87
N ASP A 225 -12.51 3.93 -17.51
CA ASP A 225 -13.25 3.67 -18.75
C ASP A 225 -12.25 3.37 -19.88
N GLN A 226 -11.17 4.14 -19.95
CA GLN A 226 -10.12 3.95 -20.96
C GLN A 226 -9.40 2.60 -20.80
N GLU A 227 -8.98 2.23 -19.57
CA GLU A 227 -8.30 0.96 -19.35
C GLU A 227 -9.24 -0.23 -19.61
N TYR A 228 -10.52 -0.12 -19.22
CA TYR A 228 -11.54 -1.13 -19.48
C TYR A 228 -11.76 -1.37 -20.97
N GLU A 229 -11.83 -0.31 -21.78
CA GLU A 229 -11.90 -0.44 -23.24
C GLU A 229 -10.62 -1.07 -23.81
N ARG A 230 -9.44 -0.65 -23.34
CA ARG A 230 -8.13 -1.17 -23.83
C ARG A 230 -7.94 -2.65 -23.54
N ARG A 231 -8.44 -3.16 -22.41
CA ARG A 231 -8.37 -4.59 -22.03
C ARG A 231 -9.52 -5.43 -22.59
N GLY A 232 -10.27 -4.91 -23.57
CA GLY A 232 -11.34 -5.65 -24.24
C GLY A 232 -12.58 -5.87 -23.36
N ARG A 233 -12.83 -4.96 -22.42
CA ARG A 233 -14.00 -4.99 -21.51
C ARG A 233 -14.10 -6.25 -20.64
N THR A 234 -12.96 -6.81 -20.28
CA THR A 234 -12.88 -7.87 -19.25
C THR A 234 -12.95 -7.24 -17.86
N ALA A 235 -13.41 -8.01 -16.86
CA ALA A 235 -13.42 -7.63 -15.45
C ALA A 235 -12.73 -8.72 -14.64
N TYR A 236 -12.06 -8.37 -13.55
CA TYR A 236 -11.41 -9.34 -12.67
C TYR A 236 -12.37 -9.82 -11.58
N TRP A 237 -13.19 -8.90 -11.05
CA TRP A 237 -14.21 -9.20 -10.05
C TRP A 237 -15.61 -9.15 -10.64
N ASP A 238 -16.43 -10.18 -10.40
CA ASP A 238 -17.80 -10.30 -10.89
C ASP A 238 -18.85 -10.43 -9.77
N ASN A 239 -18.42 -10.38 -8.51
CA ASN A 239 -19.24 -10.54 -7.32
C ASN A 239 -20.42 -9.54 -7.18
N HIS A 240 -20.34 -8.39 -7.85
CA HIS A 240 -21.44 -7.40 -7.93
C HIS A 240 -21.85 -7.08 -9.37
N GLY A 241 -21.64 -8.05 -10.28
CA GLY A 241 -21.87 -7.89 -11.71
C GLY A 241 -20.64 -7.41 -12.48
N SER A 242 -20.69 -7.54 -13.79
CA SER A 242 -19.54 -7.26 -14.67
C SER A 242 -19.07 -5.80 -14.56
N ALA A 243 -17.77 -5.63 -14.29
CA ALA A 243 -17.07 -4.35 -14.24
C ALA A 243 -17.65 -3.36 -13.22
N TRP A 244 -18.20 -3.85 -12.11
CA TRP A 244 -18.86 -3.00 -11.12
C TRP A 244 -17.90 -1.95 -10.52
N MET A 245 -16.62 -2.27 -10.26
CA MET A 245 -15.63 -1.30 -9.76
C MET A 245 -15.26 -0.22 -10.80
N VAL A 246 -15.37 -0.52 -12.09
CA VAL A 246 -15.17 0.46 -13.17
C VAL A 246 -16.38 1.41 -13.25
N ARG A 247 -17.60 0.86 -13.07
CA ARG A 247 -18.87 1.60 -13.20
C ARG A 247 -19.19 2.43 -11.96
N ASP A 248 -19.08 1.84 -10.77
CA ASP A 248 -19.25 2.52 -9.49
C ASP A 248 -17.95 3.21 -9.07
N LYS A 249 -17.72 4.37 -9.68
CA LYS A 249 -16.55 5.21 -9.38
C LYS A 249 -16.63 5.80 -7.96
N GLY A 250 -17.79 5.74 -7.30
CA GLY A 250 -17.96 6.10 -5.89
C GLY A 250 -17.16 5.17 -4.99
N TYR A 251 -17.17 3.87 -5.28
CA TYR A 251 -16.49 2.83 -4.51
C TYR A 251 -14.99 3.11 -4.27
N SER A 252 -14.29 3.63 -5.28
CA SER A 252 -12.86 3.97 -5.26
C SER A 252 -12.56 5.47 -5.14
N GLN A 253 -13.55 6.26 -4.70
CA GLN A 253 -13.42 7.72 -4.57
C GLN A 253 -12.90 8.39 -5.85
N ALA A 254 -13.30 7.86 -7.02
CA ALA A 254 -12.85 8.29 -8.34
C ALA A 254 -13.98 8.93 -9.16
N HIS A 255 -15.16 9.13 -8.57
CA HIS A 255 -16.31 9.73 -9.26
C HIS A 255 -16.11 11.22 -9.59
N LEU A 256 -15.26 11.91 -8.83
CA LEU A 256 -14.88 13.32 -9.01
C LEU A 256 -13.43 13.55 -8.54
N PRO A 257 -12.75 14.61 -9.02
CA PRO A 257 -11.51 15.09 -8.43
C PRO A 257 -11.66 15.27 -6.91
N VAL A 258 -10.64 14.85 -6.14
CA VAL A 258 -10.70 14.78 -4.67
C VAL A 258 -11.20 16.09 -4.04
N VAL A 259 -10.67 17.24 -4.50
CA VAL A 259 -11.03 18.56 -3.97
C VAL A 259 -12.49 18.95 -4.20
N GLN A 260 -13.17 18.29 -5.15
CA GLN A 260 -14.57 18.52 -5.50
C GLN A 260 -15.55 17.58 -4.77
N GLN A 261 -15.06 16.51 -4.14
CA GLN A 261 -15.91 15.54 -3.41
C GLN A 261 -16.55 16.18 -2.18
N GLN A 262 -17.86 16.01 -1.99
CA GLN A 262 -18.61 16.65 -0.91
C GLN A 262 -18.89 15.72 0.28
N HIS A 263 -18.87 14.41 0.06
CA HIS A 263 -19.26 13.40 1.05
C HIS A 263 -18.20 12.31 1.15
N ALA A 264 -18.04 11.74 2.34
CA ALA A 264 -17.32 10.48 2.49
C ALA A 264 -18.15 9.39 1.81
N THR A 265 -17.61 8.72 0.80
CA THR A 265 -18.37 7.80 -0.06
C THR A 265 -17.49 6.61 -0.47
N GLY A 266 -18.11 5.46 -0.70
CA GLY A 266 -17.46 4.25 -1.20
C GLY A 266 -16.81 3.42 -0.10
N HIS A 267 -15.80 2.65 -0.48
CA HIS A 267 -15.13 1.73 0.45
C HIS A 267 -14.38 2.48 1.56
N ALA A 268 -14.73 2.20 2.82
CA ALA A 268 -14.22 2.94 3.98
C ALA A 268 -12.69 2.98 4.07
N VAL A 269 -11.99 1.84 3.87
CA VAL A 269 -10.51 1.81 3.93
C VAL A 269 -9.88 2.60 2.78
N ARG A 270 -10.48 2.55 1.57
CA ARG A 270 -9.96 3.28 0.40
C ARG A 270 -10.04 4.78 0.66
N PHE A 271 -11.18 5.21 1.21
CA PHE A 271 -11.40 6.59 1.60
C PHE A 271 -10.37 7.07 2.63
N VAL A 272 -10.17 6.35 3.74
CA VAL A 272 -9.23 6.83 4.78
C VAL A 272 -7.77 6.80 4.33
N TYR A 273 -7.34 5.82 3.54
CA TYR A 273 -5.99 5.84 2.95
C TYR A 273 -5.79 7.04 2.02
N LEU A 274 -6.77 7.32 1.15
CA LEU A 274 -6.72 8.51 0.29
C LEU A 274 -6.68 9.81 1.11
N MET A 275 -7.52 9.93 2.14
CA MET A 275 -7.58 11.13 2.96
C MET A 275 -6.31 11.34 3.79
N THR A 276 -5.67 10.26 4.25
CA THR A 276 -4.35 10.32 4.88
C THR A 276 -3.31 10.90 3.92
N ALA A 277 -3.27 10.43 2.67
CA ALA A 277 -2.37 10.96 1.65
C ALA A 277 -2.64 12.44 1.33
N VAL A 278 -3.91 12.81 1.14
CA VAL A 278 -4.31 14.19 0.78
C VAL A 278 -4.00 15.16 1.92
N ALA A 279 -4.23 14.77 3.17
CA ALA A 279 -3.92 15.59 4.33
C ALA A 279 -2.40 15.79 4.49
N HIS A 280 -1.63 14.72 4.30
CA HIS A 280 -0.17 14.77 4.37
C HIS A 280 0.41 15.63 3.24
N LEU A 281 -0.09 15.47 2.01
CA LEU A 281 0.29 16.30 0.87
C LEU A 281 -0.04 17.78 1.09
N ALA A 282 -1.23 18.08 1.63
CA ALA A 282 -1.64 19.45 1.97
C ALA A 282 -0.70 20.10 2.98
N LEU A 283 -0.20 19.33 3.97
CA LEU A 283 0.79 19.81 4.94
C LEU A 283 2.13 20.13 4.27
N LEU A 284 2.67 19.19 3.49
CA LEU A 284 4.00 19.32 2.86
C LEU A 284 4.06 20.48 1.86
N GLU A 285 2.94 20.79 1.21
CA GLU A 285 2.88 21.75 0.10
C GLU A 285 2.19 23.06 0.45
N GLY A 286 1.55 23.15 1.62
CA GLY A 286 0.73 24.29 2.00
C GLY A 286 -0.51 24.45 1.12
N ASP A 287 -1.06 23.36 0.59
CA ASP A 287 -2.22 23.37 -0.32
C ASP A 287 -3.53 23.56 0.46
N ALA A 288 -4.07 24.78 0.40
CA ALA A 288 -5.28 25.16 1.11
C ALA A 288 -6.54 24.44 0.60
N ASP A 289 -6.61 24.11 -0.69
CA ASP A 289 -7.76 23.46 -1.30
C ASP A 289 -7.83 21.99 -0.87
N LYS A 290 -6.69 21.28 -0.90
CA LYS A 290 -6.59 19.92 -0.36
C LYS A 290 -6.88 19.88 1.13
N ARG A 291 -6.35 20.84 1.91
CA ARG A 291 -6.67 20.97 3.33
C ARG A 291 -8.17 21.15 3.57
N GLN A 292 -8.83 22.03 2.81
CA GLN A 292 -10.26 22.28 2.95
C GLN A 292 -11.10 21.06 2.54
N ALA A 293 -10.64 20.31 1.53
CA ALA A 293 -11.26 19.04 1.14
C ALA A 293 -11.19 18.00 2.26
N CYS A 294 -10.02 17.80 2.88
CA CYS A 294 -9.86 16.91 4.02
C CYS A 294 -10.77 17.31 5.19
N LEU A 295 -10.83 18.60 5.54
CA LEU A 295 -11.69 19.07 6.65
C LEU A 295 -13.17 18.82 6.37
N ARG A 296 -13.62 19.09 5.14
CA ARG A 296 -15.02 18.85 4.74
C ARG A 296 -15.38 17.38 4.79
N LEU A 297 -14.53 16.52 4.23
CA LEU A 297 -14.77 15.07 4.16
C LEU A 297 -14.62 14.40 5.54
N TRP A 298 -13.70 14.90 6.37
CA TRP A 298 -13.59 14.53 7.78
C TRP A 298 -14.88 14.85 8.53
N GLU A 299 -15.39 16.09 8.44
CA GLU A 299 -16.60 16.53 9.11
C GLU A 299 -17.82 15.68 8.67
N ASP A 300 -17.98 15.43 7.37
CA ASP A 300 -19.07 14.58 6.86
C ASP A 300 -18.97 13.15 7.41
N MET A 301 -17.76 12.56 7.46
CA MET A 301 -17.54 11.23 8.04
C MET A 301 -17.86 11.20 9.54
N VAL A 302 -17.24 12.07 10.35
CA VAL A 302 -17.32 11.96 11.81
C VAL A 302 -18.66 12.39 12.38
N GLN A 303 -19.39 13.28 11.71
CA GLN A 303 -20.70 13.76 12.19
C GLN A 303 -21.86 12.87 11.73
N ARG A 304 -21.69 12.07 10.67
CA ARG A 304 -22.83 11.40 10.00
C ARG A 304 -22.62 9.92 9.72
N GLN A 305 -21.37 9.47 9.60
CA GLN A 305 -21.03 8.14 9.10
C GLN A 305 -20.06 7.39 10.01
N LEU A 306 -19.95 7.80 11.27
CA LEU A 306 -19.09 7.20 12.29
C LEU A 306 -19.97 6.55 13.37
N TYR A 307 -19.78 5.26 13.61
CA TYR A 307 -20.40 4.58 14.73
C TYR A 307 -19.81 5.09 16.05
N VAL A 308 -20.55 4.95 17.16
CA VAL A 308 -20.08 5.37 18.50
C VAL A 308 -18.76 4.72 18.94
N THR A 309 -18.41 3.57 18.35
CA THR A 309 -17.15 2.85 18.59
C THR A 309 -15.96 3.37 17.78
N GLY A 310 -16.18 4.35 16.89
CA GLY A 310 -15.20 4.81 15.91
C GLY A 310 -15.14 3.98 14.63
N ALA A 311 -15.99 2.95 14.49
CA ALA A 311 -16.07 2.17 13.26
C ALA A 311 -16.66 3.00 12.10
N ILE A 312 -16.21 2.71 10.88
CA ILE A 312 -16.68 3.29 9.62
C ILE A 312 -17.03 2.17 8.63
N GLY A 313 -18.03 2.43 7.77
CA GLY A 313 -18.60 1.46 6.84
C GLY A 313 -19.97 0.96 7.33
N ALA A 314 -21.04 1.44 6.68
CA ALA A 314 -22.43 1.21 7.04
C ALA A 314 -23.24 0.74 5.83
#